data_AF-A0A2S2Q6F2-F1
#
_entry.id   AF-A0A2S2Q6F2-F1
#
_cell.length_a   1.000
_cell.length_b   1.000
_cell.length_c   1.000
_cell.angle_alpha   90.00
_cell.angle_beta   90.00
_cell.angle_gamma   90.00
#
_symmetry.space_group_name_H-M   'P 1'
#
loop_
_entity.id
_entity.type
_entity.pdbx_description
1 polymer ?
#
loop_
_entity_poly.entity_id
_entity_poly.type
_entity_poly.pdbx_seq_one_letter_code
_entity_poly.pdbx_strand_id
1 'polypeptide(L)'
;MRAVVLCAALFVAPLYALTLKGIGADGPAPVHFEPQVAVLCDAKSDTPYYSQYMSENGRWTSDTKRKVGCLKEKVDILDYCKKVYPKNDITNIVESSHYVKIGNWCKMGYNKCKHTDWVKPYRCLEGQFQSD
;
A
#
# COMPACT_ATOMS: atom_id res chain seq x y z
N MET A 1 -5.85 -77.15 -12.36
CA MET A 1 -4.62 -77.73 -12.93
C MET A 1 -3.60 -76.62 -13.15
N ARG A 2 -2.39 -76.80 -12.61
CA ARG A 2 -1.12 -76.12 -12.96
C ARG A 2 -1.04 -74.62 -12.58
N ALA A 3 0.06 -74.08 -12.07
CA ALA A 3 1.33 -74.60 -11.59
C ALA A 3 1.96 -73.47 -10.73
N VAL A 4 2.71 -73.85 -9.70
CA VAL A 4 3.56 -72.94 -8.92
C VAL A 4 4.76 -72.57 -9.78
N VAL A 5 5.05 -71.27 -9.94
CA VAL A 5 6.32 -70.78 -10.48
C VAL A 5 6.86 -69.73 -9.51
N LEU A 6 7.91 -70.13 -8.78
CA LEU A 6 8.82 -69.26 -8.04
C LEU A 6 9.63 -68.45 -9.04
N CYS A 7 9.79 -67.14 -8.80
CA CYS A 7 10.90 -66.38 -9.35
C CYS A 7 11.37 -65.37 -8.31
N ALA A 8 12.55 -65.64 -7.76
CA ALA A 8 13.31 -64.73 -6.92
C ALA A 8 14.32 -64.00 -7.81
N ALA A 9 14.36 -62.66 -7.78
CA ALA A 9 15.55 -61.86 -8.09
C ALA A 9 15.34 -60.42 -7.56
N LEU A 10 16.04 -59.99 -6.51
CA LEU A 10 17.39 -59.39 -6.43
C LEU A 10 17.34 -57.85 -6.32
N PHE A 11 17.76 -57.37 -5.14
CA PHE A 11 18.48 -56.14 -4.76
C PHE A 11 18.35 -54.86 -5.58
N VAL A 12 17.96 -53.75 -4.91
CA VAL A 12 18.75 -52.49 -4.86
C VAL A 12 18.40 -51.74 -3.56
N ALA A 13 19.40 -51.35 -2.76
CA ALA A 13 19.25 -50.30 -1.74
C ALA A 13 19.98 -49.04 -2.20
N PRO A 14 19.47 -47.83 -1.88
CA PRO A 14 20.38 -46.76 -1.52
C PRO A 14 19.97 -45.94 -0.30
N LEU A 15 21.00 -45.46 0.40
CA LEU A 15 21.04 -44.54 1.53
C LEU A 15 20.44 -43.14 1.22
N TYR A 16 20.20 -42.43 2.33
CA TYR A 16 20.09 -40.96 2.53
C TYR A 16 18.69 -40.35 2.57
N ALA A 17 18.30 -39.92 3.76
CA ALA A 17 17.56 -38.68 3.95
C ALA A 17 18.09 -37.97 5.21
N LEU A 18 19.01 -37.02 5.01
CA LEU A 18 19.37 -36.02 6.01
C LEU A 18 18.16 -35.08 6.19
N THR A 19 17.56 -35.04 7.38
CA THR A 19 16.50 -34.08 7.69
C THR A 19 17.12 -32.72 8.02
N LEU A 20 17.25 -31.84 7.02
CA LEU A 20 17.41 -30.41 7.28
C LEU A 20 16.05 -29.85 7.72
N LYS A 21 15.86 -29.66 9.02
CA LYS A 21 14.75 -28.84 9.53
C LYS A 21 15.18 -27.38 9.51
N GLY A 22 15.09 -26.75 8.34
CA GLY A 22 15.17 -25.30 8.23
C GLY A 22 13.95 -24.69 8.90
N ILE A 23 14.14 -24.02 10.03
CA ILE A 23 13.11 -23.16 10.62
C ILE A 23 13.24 -21.81 9.91
N GLY A 24 12.58 -21.69 8.75
CA GLY A 24 12.26 -20.41 8.16
C GLY A 24 11.19 -19.75 9.03
N ALA A 25 11.50 -18.57 9.56
CA ALA A 25 10.55 -17.71 10.23
C ALA A 25 9.60 -17.09 9.18
N ASP A 26 8.63 -17.86 8.70
CA ASP A 26 7.58 -17.35 7.82
C ASP A 26 6.45 -16.73 8.65
N GLY A 27 6.74 -15.57 9.26
CA GLY A 27 5.69 -14.61 9.58
C GLY A 27 5.17 -14.00 8.28
N PRO A 28 3.88 -13.62 8.17
CA PRO A 28 3.39 -12.91 6.99
C PRO A 28 4.27 -11.66 6.80
N ALA A 29 4.91 -11.57 5.63
CA ALA A 29 5.70 -10.40 5.27
C ALA A 29 4.83 -9.15 5.49
N PRO A 30 5.38 -8.08 6.07
CA PRO A 30 4.64 -6.83 6.21
C PRO A 30 4.13 -6.44 4.82
N VAL A 31 2.82 -6.26 4.68
CA VAL A 31 2.23 -5.72 3.45
C VAL A 31 2.83 -4.33 3.29
N HIS A 32 3.79 -4.21 2.38
CA HIS A 32 4.43 -2.94 2.09
C HIS A 32 3.43 -2.07 1.34
N PHE A 33 2.74 -1.17 2.05
CA PHE A 33 1.90 -0.16 1.42
C PHE A 33 2.81 0.97 0.91
N GLU A 34 2.47 1.55 -0.24
CA GLU A 34 3.17 2.71 -0.76
C GLU A 34 2.54 4.00 -0.19
N PRO A 35 3.28 4.86 0.51
CA PRO A 35 2.78 6.13 1.02
C PRO A 35 2.28 7.05 -0.10
N GLN A 36 0.99 7.39 -0.09
CA GLN A 36 0.36 8.24 -1.11
C GLN A 36 -0.68 9.17 -0.49
N VAL A 37 -0.87 10.34 -1.07
CA VAL A 37 -1.94 11.29 -0.70
C VAL A 37 -2.75 11.69 -1.91
N ALA A 38 -4.00 12.06 -1.70
CA ALA A 38 -4.88 12.54 -2.73
C ALA A 38 -5.62 13.79 -2.26
N VAL A 39 -5.69 14.78 -3.13
CA VAL A 39 -6.39 16.04 -2.89
C VAL A 39 -7.56 16.13 -3.87
N LEU A 40 -8.72 16.59 -3.39
CA LEU A 40 -9.88 16.82 -4.23
C LEU A 40 -10.31 18.29 -4.11
N CYS A 41 -10.00 19.04 -5.17
CA CYS A 41 -10.28 20.45 -5.29
C CYS A 41 -11.52 20.65 -6.17
N ASP A 42 -12.70 20.64 -5.55
CA ASP A 42 -13.95 20.92 -6.27
C ASP A 42 -14.16 22.43 -6.41
N ALA A 43 -13.80 22.99 -7.56
CA ALA A 43 -13.98 24.41 -7.86
C ALA A 43 -15.45 24.85 -7.92
N LYS A 44 -16.40 23.90 -7.99
CA LYS A 44 -17.84 24.18 -8.08
C LYS A 44 -18.53 24.17 -6.72
N SER A 45 -17.83 23.80 -5.65
CA SER A 45 -18.40 23.73 -4.30
C SER A 45 -17.70 24.69 -3.34
N ASP A 46 -18.50 25.44 -2.59
CA ASP A 46 -18.02 26.34 -1.53
C ASP A 46 -17.35 25.61 -0.34
N THR A 47 -17.52 24.29 -0.24
CA THR A 47 -17.04 23.49 0.89
C THR A 47 -16.06 22.42 0.39
N PRO A 48 -14.78 22.47 0.82
CA PRO A 48 -13.78 21.52 0.35
C PRO A 48 -14.02 20.11 0.90
N TYR A 49 -13.42 19.13 0.25
CA TYR A 49 -13.29 17.78 0.78
C TYR A 49 -12.04 17.65 1.64
N TYR A 50 -12.09 16.78 2.65
CA TYR A 50 -10.88 16.39 3.38
C TYR A 50 -9.94 15.63 2.44
N SER A 51 -8.67 16.02 2.43
CA SER A 51 -7.62 15.27 1.76
C SER A 51 -7.56 13.83 2.28
N GLN A 52 -7.18 12.91 1.39
CA GLN A 52 -7.06 11.50 1.71
C GLN A 52 -5.61 11.03 1.70
N TYR A 53 -5.33 9.99 2.46
CA TYR A 53 -4.04 9.29 2.48
C TYR A 53 -4.25 7.77 2.40
N MET A 54 -3.25 7.07 1.87
CA MET A 54 -3.18 5.62 1.88
C MET A 54 -2.82 5.13 3.28
N SER A 55 -3.76 4.47 3.97
CA SER A 55 -3.47 3.90 5.28
C SER A 55 -2.62 2.64 5.18
N GLU A 56 -2.04 2.21 6.31
CA GLU A 56 -1.14 1.05 6.39
C GLU A 56 -1.79 -0.27 5.88
N ASN A 57 -3.14 -0.34 5.83
CA ASN A 57 -3.88 -1.48 5.31
C ASN A 57 -4.16 -1.41 3.80
N GLY A 58 -3.58 -0.43 3.08
CA GLY A 58 -3.79 -0.23 1.65
C GLY A 58 -5.15 0.38 1.29
N ARG A 59 -5.81 1.10 2.21
CA ARG A 59 -7.09 1.76 1.96
C ARG A 59 -6.97 3.28 2.07
N TRP A 60 -7.58 3.95 1.10
CA TRP A 60 -7.78 5.40 1.11
C TRP A 60 -8.63 5.85 2.31
N THR A 61 -8.13 6.84 3.06
CA THR A 61 -8.76 7.35 4.28
C THR A 61 -8.76 8.88 4.27
N SER A 62 -9.91 9.50 4.51
CA SER A 62 -10.03 10.96 4.69
C SER A 62 -9.47 11.43 6.02
N ASP A 63 -8.62 12.45 5.98
CA ASP A 63 -8.00 13.06 7.17
C ASP A 63 -8.92 14.08 7.84
N THR A 64 -9.96 13.55 8.51
CA THR A 64 -10.88 14.35 9.33
C THR A 64 -10.23 14.90 10.60
N LYS A 65 -9.06 14.35 11.00
CA LYS A 65 -8.36 14.74 12.23
C LYS A 65 -7.61 16.05 12.06
N ARG A 66 -6.80 16.18 11.00
CA ARG A 66 -6.01 17.39 10.74
C ARG A 66 -6.81 18.47 10.02
N LYS A 67 -8.01 18.12 9.53
CA LYS A 67 -8.91 18.99 8.77
C LYS A 67 -8.23 19.63 7.55
N VAL A 68 -7.35 18.89 6.90
CA VAL A 68 -6.64 19.35 5.69
C VAL A 68 -7.57 19.26 4.50
N GLY A 69 -7.78 20.38 3.82
CA GLY A 69 -8.64 20.47 2.63
C GLY A 69 -7.88 20.26 1.34
N CYS A 70 -8.40 20.82 0.26
CA CYS A 70 -7.69 20.90 -1.02
C CYS A 70 -6.39 21.69 -0.86
N LEU A 71 -5.27 21.05 -1.19
CA LEU A 71 -3.95 21.68 -1.28
C LEU A 71 -3.61 21.87 -2.77
N LYS A 72 -3.05 23.03 -3.12
CA LYS A 72 -2.72 23.38 -4.51
C LYS A 72 -1.22 23.40 -4.77
N GLU A 73 -0.46 23.85 -3.79
CA GLU A 73 1.00 23.97 -3.91
C GLU A 73 1.69 22.64 -3.60
N LYS A 74 2.73 22.29 -4.37
CA LYS A 74 3.52 21.07 -4.17
C LYS A 74 4.19 21.04 -2.79
N VAL A 75 4.61 22.19 -2.29
CA VAL A 75 5.23 22.30 -0.95
C VAL A 75 4.23 21.93 0.14
N ASP A 76 2.99 22.41 0.05
CA ASP A 76 1.94 22.07 1.01
C ASP A 76 1.59 20.58 0.97
N ILE A 77 1.58 19.97 -0.21
CA ILE A 77 1.34 18.54 -0.40
C ILE A 77 2.49 17.71 0.21
N LEU A 78 3.74 18.13 0.02
CA LEU A 78 4.91 17.49 0.64
C LEU A 78 4.83 17.57 2.17
N ASP A 79 4.50 18.73 2.71
CA ASP A 79 4.29 18.91 4.15
C ASP A 79 3.14 18.05 4.68
N TYR A 80 2.09 17.89 3.89
CA TYR A 80 0.99 16.99 4.22
C TYR A 80 1.44 15.53 4.26
N CYS A 81 2.19 15.05 3.26
CA CYS A 81 2.79 13.72 3.27
C CYS A 81 3.59 13.46 4.56
N LYS A 82 4.48 14.39 4.95
CA LYS A 82 5.28 14.29 6.18
C LYS A 82 4.40 14.21 7.43
N LYS A 83 3.29 14.95 7.47
CA LYS A 83 2.34 14.96 8.61
C LYS A 83 1.54 13.65 8.72
N VAL A 84 1.14 13.03 7.62
CA VAL A 84 0.36 11.78 7.64
C VAL A 84 1.23 10.53 7.77
N TYR A 85 2.49 10.59 7.30
CA TYR A 85 3.46 9.50 7.36
C TYR A 85 4.69 9.87 8.21
N PRO A 86 4.53 10.12 9.53
CA PRO A 86 5.63 10.57 10.38
C PRO A 86 6.71 9.52 10.62
N LYS A 87 6.46 8.26 10.29
CA LYS A 87 7.43 7.16 10.39
C LYS A 87 8.28 6.99 9.12
N ASN A 88 7.91 7.66 8.04
CA ASN A 88 8.54 7.57 6.74
C ASN A 88 9.36 8.84 6.51
N ASP A 89 10.60 8.72 6.04
CA ASP A 89 11.48 9.86 5.78
C ASP A 89 11.16 10.49 4.41
N ILE A 90 9.99 11.14 4.33
CA ILE A 90 9.48 11.71 3.08
C ILE A 90 10.24 12.99 2.73
N THR A 91 10.92 12.98 1.59
CA THR A 91 11.69 14.14 1.10
C THR A 91 11.17 14.71 -0.21
N ASN A 92 10.37 13.95 -0.96
CA ASN A 92 9.85 14.40 -2.25
C ASN A 92 8.43 13.87 -2.51
N ILE A 93 7.77 14.46 -3.50
CA ILE A 93 6.48 14.01 -3.99
C ILE A 93 6.49 13.92 -5.52
N VAL A 94 5.75 12.94 -6.04
CA VAL A 94 5.53 12.80 -7.48
C VAL A 94 4.04 12.63 -7.74
N GLU A 95 3.47 13.51 -8.57
CA GLU A 95 2.09 13.37 -9.04
C GLU A 95 1.98 12.15 -9.96
N SER A 96 0.90 11.39 -9.82
CA SER A 96 0.62 10.26 -10.70
C SER A 96 0.36 10.71 -12.14
N SER A 97 0.88 9.95 -13.10
CA SER A 97 0.59 10.16 -14.52
C SER A 97 -0.88 9.85 -14.86
N HIS A 98 -1.48 8.90 -14.13
CA HIS A 98 -2.82 8.39 -14.37
C HIS A 98 -3.81 8.84 -13.29
N TYR A 99 -5.06 9.00 -13.71
CA TYR A 99 -6.18 9.19 -12.78
C TYR A 99 -6.54 7.87 -12.12
N VAL A 100 -6.88 7.94 -10.84
CA VAL A 100 -7.36 6.83 -10.03
C VAL A 100 -8.72 7.19 -9.45
N LYS A 101 -9.65 6.23 -9.50
CA LYS A 101 -10.98 6.38 -8.90
C LYS A 101 -10.88 6.17 -7.40
N ILE A 102 -11.07 7.24 -6.63
CA ILE A 102 -11.03 7.23 -5.17
C ILE A 102 -12.42 7.52 -4.64
N GLY A 103 -12.91 6.68 -3.74
CA GLY A 103 -14.22 6.80 -3.11
C GLY A 103 -14.18 7.34 -1.69
N ASN A 104 -15.35 7.42 -1.07
CA ASN A 104 -15.53 7.81 0.33
C ASN A 104 -14.91 9.16 0.70
N TRP A 105 -14.92 10.13 -0.23
CA TRP A 105 -14.51 11.49 0.09
C TRP A 105 -15.47 12.10 1.12
N CYS A 106 -14.90 12.57 2.23
CA CYS A 106 -15.64 13.27 3.28
C CYS A 106 -15.65 14.77 2.98
N LYS A 107 -16.84 15.37 2.88
CA LYS A 107 -16.97 16.82 2.71
C LYS A 107 -16.84 17.52 4.06
N MET A 108 -16.11 18.63 4.13
CA MET A 108 -15.95 19.37 5.38
C MET A 108 -17.28 19.93 5.89
N GLY A 109 -17.54 19.75 7.20
CA GLY A 109 -18.80 20.15 7.83
C GLY A 109 -19.96 19.19 7.62
N TYR A 110 -19.75 18.07 6.91
CA TYR A 110 -20.77 17.03 6.70
C TYR A 110 -20.30 15.69 7.25
N ASN A 111 -21.24 14.93 7.82
CA ASN A 111 -20.94 13.63 8.44
C ASN A 111 -20.87 12.45 7.45
N LYS A 112 -21.21 12.67 6.16
CA LYS A 112 -21.29 11.61 5.15
C LYS A 112 -20.08 11.66 4.22
N CYS A 113 -19.45 10.50 4.04
CA CYS A 113 -18.31 10.30 3.14
C CYS A 113 -18.71 9.35 2.01
N LYS A 114 -19.39 9.88 0.99
CA LYS A 114 -19.96 9.07 -0.10
C LYS A 114 -19.53 9.51 -1.49
N HIS A 115 -18.85 10.65 -1.59
CA HIS A 115 -18.41 11.16 -2.88
C HIS A 115 -17.28 10.29 -3.44
N THR A 116 -17.27 10.13 -4.75
CA THR A 116 -16.30 9.33 -5.48
C THR A 116 -15.87 10.11 -6.70
N ASP A 117 -14.56 10.23 -6.91
CA ASP A 117 -14.01 11.05 -7.98
C ASP A 117 -12.75 10.42 -8.59
N TRP A 118 -12.43 10.84 -9.80
CA TRP A 118 -11.18 10.50 -10.47
C TRP A 118 -10.17 11.61 -10.22
N VAL A 119 -9.09 11.29 -9.51
CA VAL A 119 -8.04 12.25 -9.19
C VAL A 119 -6.66 11.67 -9.50
N LYS A 120 -5.65 12.52 -9.60
CA LYS A 120 -4.25 12.11 -9.65
C LYS A 120 -3.67 12.16 -8.24
N PRO A 121 -3.39 11.02 -7.59
CA PRO A 121 -2.74 11.03 -6.29
C PRO A 121 -1.27 11.40 -6.41
N TYR A 122 -0.70 11.90 -5.32
CA TYR A 122 0.73 12.12 -5.17
C TYR A 122 1.35 10.98 -4.38
N ARG A 123 2.44 10.44 -4.88
CA ARG A 123 3.26 9.48 -4.16
C ARG A 123 4.23 10.25 -3.27
N CYS A 124 4.29 9.86 -1.99
CA CYS A 124 5.21 10.44 -1.02
C CYS A 124 6.49 9.58 -1.06
N LEU A 125 7.57 10.14 -1.58
CA LEU A 125 8.82 9.41 -1.79
C LEU A 125 9.74 9.52 -0.58
N GLU A 126 10.22 8.37 -0.13
CA GLU A 126 11.30 8.26 0.85
C GLU A 126 12.66 8.48 0.18
N GLY A 127 13.59 9.09 0.90
CA GLY A 127 14.97 9.13 0.44
C GLY A 127 15.82 10.08 1.27
N GLN A 128 17.04 9.64 1.56
CA GLN A 128 18.05 10.54 2.11
C GLN A 128 18.39 11.59 1.04
N PHE A 129 18.49 12.86 1.44
CA PHE A 129 18.94 13.91 0.55
C PHE A 129 20.31 13.52 -0.02
N GLN A 130 20.36 13.11 -1.29
CA GLN A 130 21.61 12.95 -2.02
C GLN A 130 21.95 14.34 -2.57
N SER A 131 22.92 15.02 -1.95
CA SER A 131 23.53 16.20 -2.54
C SER A 131 24.52 15.76 -3.60
N ASP A 132 24.17 15.97 -4.88
CA ASP A 132 25.14 16.04 -5.97
C ASP A 132 26.05 17.27 -5.81
#